data_AF-A0A2E1IWC4-F1
#
_entry.id   AF-A0A2E1IWC4-F1
#
_cell.length_a   1.000
_cell.length_b   1.000
_cell.length_c   1.000
_cell.angle_alpha   90.00
_cell.angle_beta   90.00
_cell.angle_gamma   90.00
#
_symmetry.space_group_name_H-M   'P 1'
#
loop_
_entity.id
_entity.type
_entity.pdbx_description
1 polymer ?
#
loop_
_entity_poly.entity_id
_entity_poly.type
_entity_poly.pdbx_seq_one_letter_code
_entity_poly.pdbx_strand_id
1 'polypeptide(L)' 'MNIREKLGLTPKATPQFGQSRSHAMNSSKKTFKPNVQNKTVIIDGKKYKVKLTTREIRTLDKKGVNLL' A
#
# COMPACT_ATOMS: atom_id res chain seq x y z
N MET A 1 14.19 -13.27 -2.33
CA MET A 1 13.12 -13.43 -1.30
C MET A 1 12.31 -12.16 -1.26
N ASN A 2 10.98 -12.26 -1.47
CA ASN A 2 10.12 -11.09 -1.54
C ASN A 2 9.93 -10.53 -0.13
N ILE A 3 10.42 -9.32 0.15
CA ILE A 3 10.33 -8.71 1.49
C ILE A 3 8.87 -8.60 1.96
N ARG A 4 7.92 -8.45 1.03
CA ARG A 4 6.48 -8.39 1.31
C ARG A 4 5.91 -9.72 1.82
N GLU A 5 6.40 -10.86 1.32
CA GLU A 5 5.99 -12.20 1.80
C GLU A 5 6.46 -12.43 3.23
N LYS A 6 7.70 -12.03 3.56
CA LYS A 6 8.21 -12.09 4.94
C LYS A 6 7.36 -11.29 5.93
N LEU A 7 6.78 -10.17 5.49
CA LEU A 7 5.90 -9.32 6.31
C LEU A 7 4.45 -9.85 6.40
N GLY A 8 4.15 -10.97 5.72
CA GLY A 8 2.81 -11.52 5.60
C GLY A 8 1.84 -10.52 4.95
N LEU A 9 2.33 -9.75 3.96
CA LEU A 9 1.54 -8.78 3.21
C LEU A 9 1.04 -9.40 1.91
N THR A 10 -0.12 -8.94 1.45
CA THR A 10 -0.65 -9.27 0.13
C THR A 10 0.23 -8.70 -1.00
N PRO A 11 0.02 -9.14 -2.26
CA PRO A 11 0.66 -8.52 -3.42
C PRO A 11 0.48 -7.00 -3.44
N LYS A 12 1.40 -6.31 -4.11
CA LYS A 12 1.40 -4.84 -4.20
C LYS A 12 0.05 -4.34 -4.71
N ALA A 13 -0.56 -3.40 -3.99
CA ALA A 13 -1.81 -2.79 -4.39
C ALA A 13 -1.71 -2.16 -5.79
N THR A 14 -2.53 -2.66 -6.71
CA THR A 14 -2.68 -2.12 -8.06
C THR A 14 -3.71 -0.98 -8.04
N PRO A 15 -3.59 0.00 -8.96
CA PRO A 15 -4.62 1.01 -9.12
C PRO A 15 -5.93 0.35 -9.56
N GLN A 16 -7.04 0.83 -9.02
CA GLN A 16 -8.37 0.43 -9.47
C GLN A 16 -8.83 1.37 -10.58
N PHE A 17 -9.59 0.85 -11.54
CA PHE A 17 -10.14 1.63 -12.64
C PHE A 17 -11.65 1.77 -12.46
N GLY A 18 -12.19 2.93 -12.84
CA GLY A 18 -13.62 3.17 -12.84
C GLY A 18 -13.98 4.51 -13.49
N GLN A 19 -15.13 5.06 -13.10
CA GLN A 19 -15.67 6.27 -13.71
C GLN A 19 -16.01 7.30 -12.62
N SER A 20 -15.74 8.58 -12.87
CA SER A 20 -16.32 9.68 -12.12
C SER A 20 -17.69 10.02 -12.70
N ARG A 21 -18.64 10.43 -11.86
CA ARG A 21 -19.99 10.83 -12.26
C ARG A 21 -20.20 12.31 -11.91
N SER A 22 -20.78 13.07 -12.83
CA SER A 22 -21.23 14.45 -12.55
C SER A 22 -22.60 14.45 -11.86
N HIS A 23 -23.12 15.63 -11.52
CA HIS A 23 -24.49 15.78 -11.01
C HIS A 23 -25.55 15.25 -11.99
N ALA A 24 -25.31 15.35 -13.31
CA ALA A 24 -26.13 14.75 -14.36
C ALA A 24 -25.72 13.31 -14.71
N MET A 25 -24.87 12.68 -13.89
CA MET A 25 -24.40 11.29 -14.04
C MET A 25 -23.51 11.00 -15.26
N ASN A 26 -22.98 12.03 -15.94
CA ASN A 26 -22.07 11.86 -17.07
C ASN A 26 -20.80 11.10 -16.66
N SER A 27 -20.37 10.13 -17.50
CA SER A 27 -19.21 9.28 -17.23
C SER A 27 -17.91 9.93 -17.67
N SER A 28 -16.90 9.96 -16.80
CA SER A 28 -15.51 10.21 -17.21
C SER A 28 -14.57 9.15 -16.61
N LYS A 29 -13.60 8.67 -17.41
CA LYS A 29 -12.66 7.63 -16.97
C LYS A 29 -11.81 8.15 -15.81
N LYS A 30 -11.71 7.38 -14.73
CA LYS A 30 -10.92 7.73 -13.54
C LYS A 30 -10.10 6.54 -13.04
N THR A 31 -8.85 6.83 -12.69
CA THR A 31 -7.94 5.86 -12.06
C THR A 31 -7.80 6.16 -10.58
N PHE A 32 -8.14 5.20 -9.74
CA PHE A 32 -8.03 5.28 -8.28
C PHE A 32 -6.67 4.73 -7.84
N LYS A 33 -5.75 5.63 -7.53
CA LYS A 33 -4.41 5.26 -7.07
C LYS A 33 -4.43 4.98 -5.56
N PRO A 34 -3.88 3.86 -5.08
CA PRO A 34 -3.68 3.65 -3.65
C PRO A 34 -2.66 4.65 -3.10
N ASN A 35 -2.81 5.06 -1.84
CA ASN A 35 -1.83 5.90 -1.15
C ASN A 35 -0.62 5.04 -0.77
N VAL A 36 0.41 5.04 -1.62
CA VAL A 36 1.65 4.29 -1.45
C VAL A 36 2.75 5.23 -0.93
N GLN A 37 3.43 4.82 0.12
CA GLN A 37 4.51 5.55 0.76
C GLN A 37 5.79 4.70 0.78
N ASN A 38 6.94 5.35 0.70
CA ASN A 38 8.23 4.70 0.92
C ASN A 38 8.51 4.70 2.42
N LYS A 39 8.69 3.52 3.00
CA LYS A 39 9.02 3.36 4.43
C LYS A 39 10.16 2.37 4.61
N THR A 40 10.90 2.51 5.70
CA THR A 40 11.96 1.59 6.05
C THR A 40 11.44 0.62 7.09
N VAL A 41 11.61 -0.68 6.85
CA VAL A 41 11.22 -1.73 7.79
C VAL A 41 12.47 -2.43 8.27
N ILE A 42 12.57 -2.68 9.58
CA ILE A 42 13.64 -3.49 10.15
C ILE A 42 13.12 -4.92 10.28
N ILE A 43 13.76 -5.85 9.57
CA ILE A 43 13.45 -7.28 9.62
C ILE A 43 14.76 -7.99 9.93
N ASP A 44 14.80 -8.81 10.98
CA ASP A 44 15.98 -9.59 11.38
C ASP A 44 17.26 -8.72 11.53
N GLY A 45 17.13 -7.50 12.05
CA GLY A 45 18.23 -6.54 12.21
C GLY A 45 18.69 -5.83 10.94
N LYS A 46 18.10 -6.14 9.78
CA LYS A 46 18.42 -5.51 8.49
C LYS A 46 17.35 -4.48 8.10
N LYS A 47 17.80 -3.33 7.60
CA LYS A 47 16.93 -2.24 7.11
C LYS A 47 16.56 -2.46 5.65
N TYR A 48 15.26 -2.43 5.35
CA TYR A 48 14.73 -2.57 4.01
C TYR A 48 13.81 -1.41 3.64
N LYS A 49 14.04 -0.77 2.49
CA LYS A 49 13.11 0.22 1.94
C LYS A 49 12.00 -0.49 1.18
N VAL A 50 10.76 -0.30 1.62
CA VAL A 50 9.58 -0.95 1.03
C VAL A 50 8.53 0.10 0.67
N LYS A 51 7.89 -0.11 -0.49
CA LYS A 51 6.68 0.64 -0.88
C LYS A 51 5.48 -0.02 -0.22
N LEU A 52 4.86 0.70 0.71
CA LEU A 52 3.73 0.22 1.51
C LEU A 52 2.52 1.13 1.30
N THR A 53 1.32 0.55 1.31
CA THR A 53 0.11 1.38 1.43
C THR A 53 -0.12 1.82 2.87
N THR A 54 -0.86 2.90 3.10
CA THR A 54 -1.22 3.33 4.46
C THR A 54 -1.98 2.26 5.26
N ARG A 55 -2.78 1.41 4.60
CA ARG A 55 -3.45 0.27 5.23
C ARG A 55 -2.47 -0.82 5.66
N GLU A 56 -1.46 -1.08 4.83
CA GLU A 56 -0.38 -2.02 5.14
C GLU A 56 0.44 -1.50 6.32
N ILE A 57 0.79 -0.22 6.35
CA ILE A 57 1.49 0.43 7.46
C ILE A 57 0.71 0.21 8.77
N ARG A 58 -0.59 0.54 8.80
CA ARG A 58 -1.44 0.31 9.98
C ARG A 58 -1.49 -1.16 10.42
N THR A 59 -1.47 -2.08 9.46
CA THR A 59 -1.46 -3.53 9.75
C THR A 59 -0.14 -3.95 10.37
N LEU A 60 0.97 -3.42 9.89
CA LEU A 60 2.31 -3.67 10.43
C LEU A 60 2.49 -3.04 11.81
N ASP A 61 1.98 -1.82 12.03
CA ASP A 61 1.95 -1.18 13.36
C ASP A 61 1.17 -2.05 14.36
N LYS A 62 0.00 -2.56 13.97
CA LYS A 62 -0.80 -3.48 14.80
C LYS A 62 -0.06 -4.79 15.12
N LYS A 63 0.80 -5.26 14.23
CA LYS A 63 1.65 -6.45 14.44
C LYS A 63 2.89 -6.15 15.30
N GLY A 64 3.16 -4.90 15.65
CA GLY A 64 4.34 -4.50 16.43
C GLY A 64 5.63 -4.47 15.61
N VAL A 65 5.56 -4.33 14.28
CA VAL A 65 6.75 -4.21 13.44
C VAL A 65 7.29 -2.79 13.49
N ASN A 66 8.57 -2.63 13.85
CA ASN A 66 9.21 -1.32 13.88
C ASN A 66 9.38 -0.75 12.46
N LEU A 67 8.59 0.29 12.16
CA LEU A 67 8.64 1.10 10.95
C LEU A 67 9.42 2.39 11.23
N LEU A 68 10.36 2.71 10.34
CA LEU A 68 11.07 3.99 10.26
C LEU A 68 10.58 4.76 9.02
#